data_AF-A0A7W0XVV7-F1
#
_entry.id   AF-A0A7W0XVV7-F1
#
_cell.length_a   1.000
_cell.length_b   1.000
_cell.length_c   1.000
_cell.angle_alpha   90.00
_cell.angle_beta   90.00
_cell.angle_gamma   90.00
#
_symmetry.space_group_name_H-M   'P 1'
#
loop_
_entity.id
_entity.type
_entity.pdbx_description
1 polymer ?
#
loop_
_entity_poly.entity_id
_entity_poly.type
_entity_poly.pdbx_seq_one_letter_code
_entity_poly.pdbx_strand_id
1 'polypeptide(L)'
;PQGQAEAARAVGLGFLPTLSNVVLPQAFRGAIAPLGNVMIALTKNTTVVATVGVAEASYVMKGMLEFNISLLYIIFAIMATGFVILTLPMGVLFTHLSRRLAVRR
;
A
#
# COMPACT_ATOMS: atom_id res chain seq x y z
N PRO A 1 4.80 -18.98 11.59
CA PRO A 1 5.00 -20.23 12.36
C PRO A 1 3.74 -20.56 13.17
N GLN A 2 3.02 -21.62 12.76
CA GLN A 2 1.93 -22.19 13.58
C GLN A 2 2.53 -22.79 14.86
N GLY A 3 1.90 -22.60 16.02
CA GLY A 3 2.37 -23.16 17.29
C GLY A 3 3.05 -22.18 18.26
N GLN A 4 3.36 -20.93 17.86
CA GLN A 4 4.07 -19.99 18.73
C GLN A 4 3.21 -19.51 19.91
N ALA A 5 1.89 -19.36 19.71
CA ALA A 5 0.96 -19.03 20.77
C ALA A 5 0.75 -20.21 21.73
N GLU A 6 0.75 -21.44 21.21
CA GLU A 6 0.65 -22.67 21.97
C GLU A 6 1.91 -22.93 22.80
N ALA A 7 3.10 -22.68 22.23
CA ALA A 7 4.37 -22.74 22.94
C ALA A 7 4.47 -21.69 24.06
N ALA A 8 4.03 -20.46 23.80
CA ALA A 8 3.95 -19.41 24.83
C ALA A 8 3.06 -19.83 26.01
N ARG A 9 1.89 -20.41 25.72
CA ARG A 9 1.01 -20.97 26.76
C ARG A 9 1.62 -22.17 27.49
N ALA A 10 2.36 -23.03 26.79
CA ALA A 10 3.04 -24.20 27.38
C ALA A 10 4.15 -23.80 28.38
N VAL A 11 4.76 -22.63 28.19
CA VAL A 11 5.78 -22.06 29.10
C VAL A 11 5.14 -21.21 30.22
N GLY A 12 3.80 -21.17 30.31
CA GLY A 12 3.07 -20.52 31.39
C GLY A 12 2.74 -19.04 31.15
N LEU A 13 2.90 -18.53 29.91
CA LEU A 13 2.42 -17.18 29.59
C LEU A 13 0.89 -17.14 29.56
N GLY A 14 0.31 -16.16 30.25
CA GLY A 14 -1.11 -15.84 30.17
C GLY A 14 -1.52 -15.29 28.80
N PHE A 15 -2.83 -15.07 28.62
CA PHE A 15 -3.39 -14.58 27.35
C PHE A 15 -2.82 -13.22 26.91
N LEU A 16 -2.85 -12.21 27.77
CA LEU A 16 -2.36 -10.86 27.43
C LEU A 16 -0.85 -10.84 27.11
N PRO A 17 0.04 -11.46 27.92
CA PRO A 17 1.46 -11.57 27.59
C PRO A 17 1.72 -12.32 26.28
N THR A 18 0.96 -13.38 26.00
CA THR A 18 1.07 -14.13 24.73
C THR A 18 0.66 -13.25 23.56
N LEU A 19 -0.43 -12.49 23.70
CA LEU A 19 -0.92 -11.59 22.67
C LEU A 19 0.09 -10.47 22.35
N SER A 20 0.58 -9.74 23.37
CA SER A 20 1.45 -8.58 23.18
C SER A 20 2.88 -8.93 22.79
N ASN A 21 3.46 -9.99 23.37
CA ASN A 21 4.87 -10.32 23.17
C ASN A 21 5.12 -11.29 22.02
N VAL A 22 4.12 -12.11 21.65
CA VAL A 22 4.31 -13.19 20.66
C VAL A 22 3.45 -12.94 19.43
N VAL A 23 2.13 -12.83 19.59
CA VAL A 23 1.20 -12.80 18.46
C VAL A 23 1.22 -11.46 17.72
N LEU A 24 1.04 -10.34 18.42
CA LEU A 24 0.95 -9.01 17.80
C LEU A 24 2.22 -8.61 17.03
N PRO A 25 3.45 -8.78 17.56
CA PRO A 25 4.66 -8.43 16.81
C PRO A 25 4.83 -9.28 15.54
N GLN A 26 4.44 -10.56 15.58
CA GLN A 26 4.48 -11.44 14.41
C GLN A 26 3.41 -11.09 13.38
N ALA A 27 2.17 -10.83 13.83
CA ALA A 27 1.07 -10.43 12.99
C ALA A 27 1.35 -9.09 12.30
N PHE A 28 1.90 -8.11 13.03
CA PHE A 28 2.28 -6.81 12.48
C PHE A 28 3.32 -6.94 11.37
N ARG A 29 4.39 -7.72 11.60
CA ARG A 29 5.42 -7.99 10.57
C ARG A 29 4.82 -8.68 9.33
N GLY A 30 3.86 -9.58 9.52
CA GLY A 30 3.16 -10.26 8.43
C GLY A 30 2.20 -9.34 7.65
N ALA A 31 1.59 -8.36 8.31
CA ALA A 31 0.59 -7.47 7.72
C ALA A 31 1.18 -6.35 6.84
N ILE A 32 2.46 -6.00 7.01
CA ILE A 32 3.07 -4.86 6.31
C ILE A 32 3.11 -5.04 4.79
N ALA A 33 3.42 -6.24 4.31
CA ALA A 33 3.44 -6.52 2.87
C ALA A 33 2.04 -6.39 2.21
N PRO A 34 0.98 -7.06 2.72
CA PRO A 34 -0.35 -6.90 2.14
C PRO A 34 -0.90 -5.47 2.30
N LEU A 35 -0.62 -4.78 3.41
CA LEU A 35 -1.02 -3.38 3.58
C LEU A 35 -0.38 -2.47 2.53
N GLY A 36 0.91 -2.65 2.24
CA GLY A 36 1.58 -1.89 1.18
C GLY A 36 0.93 -2.09 -0.19
N ASN A 37 0.55 -3.33 -0.52
CA ASN A 37 -0.16 -3.62 -1.77
C ASN A 37 -1.54 -2.95 -1.83
N VAL A 38 -2.30 -2.98 -0.72
CA VAL A 38 -3.60 -2.31 -0.63
C VAL A 38 -3.44 -0.79 -0.78
N MET A 39 -2.44 -0.17 -0.14
CA MET A 39 -2.20 1.27 -0.26
C MET A 39 -1.90 1.69 -1.70
N ILE A 40 -1.03 0.94 -2.41
CA ILE A 40 -0.72 1.20 -3.82
C ILE A 40 -1.98 1.06 -4.70
N ALA A 41 -2.79 0.03 -4.44
CA ALA A 41 -4.04 -0.18 -5.17
C ALA A 41 -5.04 0.96 -4.91
N LEU A 42 -5.18 1.40 -3.66
CA LEU A 42 -6.05 2.52 -3.30
C LEU A 42 -5.59 3.82 -3.98
N THR A 43 -4.30 4.13 -3.99
CA THR A 43 -3.79 5.33 -4.70
C THR A 43 -4.08 5.30 -6.21
N LYS A 44 -4.06 4.12 -6.85
CA LYS A 44 -4.46 4.01 -8.25
C LYS A 44 -5.97 4.17 -8.41
N ASN A 45 -6.75 3.53 -7.54
CA ASN A 45 -8.21 3.56 -7.59
C ASN A 45 -8.80 4.95 -7.30
N THR A 46 -8.19 5.76 -6.43
CA THR A 46 -8.59 7.17 -6.15
C THR A 46 -8.40 8.12 -7.33
N THR A 47 -7.98 7.60 -8.48
CA THR A 47 -7.85 8.42 -9.69
C THR A 47 -8.66 7.90 -10.86
N VAL A 48 -9.26 6.71 -10.70
CA VAL A 48 -10.20 6.12 -11.64
C VAL A 48 -11.65 6.54 -11.30
N VAL A 49 -11.92 7.00 -10.06
CA VAL A 49 -13.27 7.39 -9.59
C VAL A 49 -13.57 8.85 -9.94
N ALA A 50 -13.65 9.14 -11.23
CA ALA A 50 -14.03 10.46 -11.74
C ALA A 50 -15.50 10.86 -11.41
N THR A 51 -16.28 10.00 -10.75
CA THR A 51 -17.72 10.14 -10.56
C THR A 51 -18.16 10.93 -9.33
N VAL A 52 -17.28 11.25 -8.37
CA VAL A 52 -17.69 11.88 -7.08
C VAL A 52 -17.22 13.34 -6.92
N GLY A 53 -16.84 14.04 -8.00
CA GLY A 53 -16.75 15.51 -8.00
C GLY A 53 -15.63 16.13 -7.15
N VAL A 54 -14.68 15.34 -6.64
CA VAL A 54 -13.38 15.84 -6.19
C VAL A 54 -12.50 16.00 -7.43
N ALA A 55 -11.71 17.07 -7.52
CA ALA A 55 -10.82 17.33 -8.65
C ALA A 55 -9.70 16.27 -8.73
N GLU A 56 -10.06 15.07 -9.18
CA GLU A 56 -9.14 13.95 -9.35
C GLU A 56 -8.30 14.15 -10.62
N ALA A 57 -7.13 13.52 -10.63
CA ALA A 57 -6.17 13.51 -11.73
C ALA A 57 -6.84 13.30 -13.11
N SER A 58 -7.79 12.36 -13.22
CA SER A 58 -8.50 12.07 -14.45
C SER A 58 -9.47 13.18 -14.89
N TYR A 59 -10.08 13.91 -13.94
CA TYR A 59 -10.94 15.05 -14.24
C TYR A 59 -10.13 16.22 -14.79
N VAL A 60 -8.98 16.52 -14.16
CA VAL A 60 -8.05 17.54 -14.64
C VAL A 60 -7.51 17.18 -16.02
N MET A 61 -7.13 15.92 -16.22
CA MET A 61 -6.66 15.42 -17.52
C MET A 61 -7.73 15.60 -18.61
N LYS A 62 -8.99 15.23 -18.33
CA LYS A 62 -10.09 15.40 -19.27
C LYS A 62 -10.28 16.87 -19.64
N GLY A 63 -10.29 17.78 -18.66
CA GLY A 63 -10.40 19.22 -18.92
C GLY A 63 -9.25 19.74 -19.80
N MET A 64 -8.02 19.30 -19.56
CA MET A 64 -6.87 19.70 -20.40
C MET A 64 -7.00 19.21 -21.84
N LEU A 65 -7.50 17.98 -22.04
CA LEU A 65 -7.69 17.39 -23.37
C LEU A 65 -8.82 18.06 -24.16
N GLU A 66 -9.89 18.52 -23.50
CA GLU A 66 -10.99 19.24 -24.15
C GLU A 66 -10.51 20.53 -24.84
N PHE A 67 -9.53 21.24 -24.26
CA PHE A 67 -8.98 22.47 -24.83
C PHE A 67 -7.69 22.27 -25.64
N ASN A 68 -6.96 21.16 -25.45
CA ASN A 68 -5.63 20.94 -26.05
C ASN A 68 -5.43 19.50 -26.55
N ILE A 69 -6.34 19.00 -27.38
CA ILE A 69 -6.32 17.59 -27.82
C ILE A 69 -5.04 17.20 -28.59
N SER A 70 -4.38 18.16 -29.24
CA SER A 70 -3.10 17.95 -29.93
C SER A 70 -1.96 17.58 -28.98
N LEU A 71 -2.08 17.91 -27.70
CA LEU A 71 -1.10 17.60 -26.65
C LEU A 71 -1.41 16.30 -25.91
N LEU A 72 -2.32 15.46 -26.42
CA LEU A 72 -2.78 14.24 -25.75
C LEU A 72 -1.64 13.39 -25.19
N TYR A 73 -0.64 13.08 -26.02
CA TYR A 73 0.48 12.24 -25.62
C TYR A 73 1.31 12.88 -24.50
N ILE A 74 1.50 14.20 -24.52
CA ILE A 74 2.26 14.94 -23.52
C ILE A 74 1.50 15.00 -22.19
N ILE A 75 0.20 15.31 -22.25
CA ILE A 75 -0.68 15.36 -21.08
C ILE A 75 -0.71 13.98 -20.40
N PHE A 76 -0.92 12.90 -21.16
CA PHE A 76 -0.87 11.54 -20.63
C PHE A 76 0.49 11.19 -20.03
N ALA A 77 1.60 11.57 -20.68
CA ALA A 77 2.94 11.28 -20.19
C ALA A 77 3.23 11.99 -18.85
N ILE A 78 2.82 13.26 -18.69
CA ILE A 78 2.96 14.01 -17.44
C ILE A 78 2.15 13.35 -16.32
N MET A 79 0.89 13.02 -16.59
CA MET A 79 0.02 12.36 -15.59
C MET A 79 0.58 11.00 -15.18
N ALA A 80 0.95 10.16 -16.15
CA ALA A 80 1.56 8.85 -15.90
C ALA A 80 2.85 8.97 -15.08
N THR A 81 3.71 9.95 -15.41
CA THR A 81 4.94 10.21 -14.66
C THR A 81 4.64 10.64 -13.22
N GLY A 82 3.63 11.49 -13.01
CA GLY A 82 3.16 11.86 -11.66
C GLY A 82 2.74 10.64 -10.84
N PHE A 83 1.98 9.72 -11.44
CA PHE A 83 1.63 8.44 -10.77
C PHE A 83 2.84 7.59 -10.44
N VAL A 84 3.80 7.49 -11.36
CA VAL A 84 5.03 6.74 -11.15
C VAL A 84 5.83 7.33 -9.98
N ILE A 85 5.94 8.66 -9.91
CA ILE A 85 6.61 9.36 -8.80
C ILE A 85 5.91 9.15 -7.46
N LEU A 86 4.58 9.02 -7.44
CA LEU A 86 3.85 8.72 -6.20
C LEU A 86 3.94 7.24 -5.81
N THR A 87 3.78 6.34 -6.78
CA THR A 87 3.63 4.90 -6.53
C THR A 87 4.97 4.17 -6.36
N LEU A 88 6.03 4.58 -7.05
CA LEU A 88 7.35 3.93 -6.93
C LEU A 88 7.95 4.09 -5.54
N PRO A 89 8.02 5.28 -4.91
CA PRO A 89 8.55 5.41 -3.56
C PRO A 89 7.76 4.60 -2.54
N MET A 90 6.43 4.54 -2.66
CA MET A 90 5.60 3.68 -1.81
C MET A 90 5.96 2.20 -2.02
N GLY A 91 6.08 1.74 -3.27
CA GLY A 91 6.49 0.38 -3.60
C GLY A 91 7.86 0.02 -3.01
N VAL A 92 8.85 0.91 -3.18
CA VAL A 92 10.20 0.75 -2.63
C VAL A 92 10.16 0.73 -1.10
N LEU A 93 9.43 1.65 -0.47
CA LEU A 93 9.29 1.75 0.99
C LEU A 93 8.67 0.48 1.57
N PHE A 94 7.51 0.06 1.07
CA PHE A 94 6.83 -1.15 1.56
C PHE A 94 7.62 -2.42 1.27
N THR A 95 8.32 -2.50 0.13
CA THR A 95 9.24 -3.62 -0.16
C THR A 95 10.44 -3.63 0.78
N HIS A 96 11.00 -2.45 1.09
CA HIS A 96 12.11 -2.34 2.04
C HIS A 96 11.69 -2.72 3.46
N LEU A 97 10.54 -2.20 3.91
CA LEU A 97 9.94 -2.55 5.20
C LEU A 97 9.59 -4.04 5.26
N SER A 98 9.02 -4.61 4.19
CA SER A 98 8.72 -6.04 4.16
C SER A 98 9.99 -6.87 4.19
N ARG A 99 11.07 -6.48 3.50
CA ARG A 99 12.35 -7.22 3.55
C ARG A 99 13.03 -7.15 4.92
N ARG A 100 12.97 -5.99 5.59
CA ARG A 100 13.48 -5.86 6.97
C ARG A 100 12.68 -6.68 7.98
N LEU A 101 11.38 -6.81 7.76
CA LEU A 101 10.46 -7.44 8.71
C LEU A 101 10.06 -8.86 8.30
N ALA A 102 10.51 -9.31 7.12
CA ALA A 102 10.41 -10.66 6.64
C ALA A 102 11.21 -11.56 7.57
N VAL A 103 10.49 -12.17 8.50
CA VAL A 103 10.95 -13.36 9.19
C VAL A 103 11.20 -14.39 8.09
N ARG A 104 12.46 -14.82 7.93
CA ARG A 104 12.81 -15.98 7.11
C ARG A 104 11.85 -17.10 7.52
N ARG A 105 10.99 -17.52 6.60
CA ARG A 105 10.11 -18.66 6.80
C ARG A 105 10.92 -19.91 7.06
#